data_AF-A0AAV8YE20-F1
#
_entry.id   AF-A0AAV8YE20-F1
#
_cell.length_a   1.000
_cell.length_b   1.000
_cell.length_c   1.000
_cell.angle_alpha   90.00
_cell.angle_beta   90.00
_cell.angle_gamma   90.00
#
_symmetry.space_group_name_H-M   'P 1'
#
loop_
_entity.id
_entity.type
_entity.pdbx_description
1 polymer ?
#
loop_
_entity_poly.entity_id
_entity_poly.type
_entity_poly.pdbx_seq_one_letter_code
_entity_poly.pdbx_strand_id
1 'polypeptide(L)'
;MGTFSKTLLTAFEVINELYTALGAGVLGMIVLLKHGFESHQSIKKAVSVVALTTVSLIFVTRQTEKLKPNKKKVVCITGCDSGLGFSLAQHAADLGFTIVAGFLSLDSKGSKEIRSHYGGNIIQIQLDITSTSSIQAVVQTLEHLLIRNPGYSLHAVINNAGVMVFGEFEWLTERLIQEQVNINLMGTFKFTNALCPLLRQYKVIALKQHYLVLPSMVQQKQH
;
A
#
# COMPACT_ATOMS: atom_id res chain seq x y z
N MET A 1 -13.11 17.35 -10.35
CA MET A 1 -13.44 15.95 -9.97
C MET A 1 -12.98 15.54 -8.56
N GLY A 2 -12.67 16.49 -7.65
CA GLY A 2 -12.01 16.18 -6.35
C GLY A 2 -12.91 16.14 -5.10
N THR A 3 -14.17 16.58 -5.19
CA THR A 3 -15.11 16.58 -4.05
C THR A 3 -15.86 15.25 -3.92
N PHE A 4 -16.27 14.65 -5.03
CA PHE A 4 -17.06 13.41 -5.04
C PHE A 4 -16.31 12.22 -4.42
N SER A 5 -15.01 12.10 -4.68
CA SER A 5 -14.16 11.03 -4.11
C SER A 5 -13.99 11.16 -2.59
N LYS A 6 -13.84 12.38 -2.06
CA LYS A 6 -13.75 12.61 -0.61
C LYS A 6 -15.06 12.25 0.09
N THR A 7 -16.20 12.67 -0.46
CA THR A 7 -17.51 12.33 0.11
C THR A 7 -17.75 10.82 0.10
N LEU A 8 -17.31 10.12 -0.94
CA LEU A 8 -17.44 8.66 -1.06
C LEU A 8 -16.55 7.91 -0.06
N LEU A 9 -15.31 8.35 0.14
CA LEU A 9 -14.41 7.82 1.16
C LEU A 9 -14.98 8.04 2.57
N THR A 10 -15.49 9.23 2.84
CA THR A 10 -16.10 9.54 4.15
C THR A 10 -17.36 8.69 4.36
N ALA A 11 -18.19 8.49 3.32
CA ALA A 11 -19.36 7.63 3.39
C ALA A 11 -18.97 6.16 3.61
N PHE A 12 -17.93 5.68 2.94
CA PHE A 12 -17.41 4.32 3.12
C PHE A 12 -16.87 4.09 4.54
N GLU A 13 -16.12 5.05 5.09
CA GLU A 13 -15.64 5.03 6.47
C GLU A 13 -16.80 4.99 7.47
N VAL A 14 -17.81 5.85 7.30
CA VAL A 14 -19.02 5.88 8.15
C VAL A 14 -19.81 4.58 8.07
N ILE A 15 -19.96 4.01 6.87
CA ILE A 15 -20.65 2.73 6.68
C ILE A 15 -19.89 1.60 7.39
N ASN A 16 -18.57 1.58 7.31
CA ASN A 16 -17.74 0.54 7.92
C ASN A 16 -17.75 0.62 9.46
N GLU A 17 -17.76 1.84 10.02
CA GLU A 17 -17.95 2.09 11.45
C GLU A 17 -19.34 1.63 11.93
N LEU A 18 -20.41 1.95 11.18
CA LEU A 18 -21.78 1.50 11.45
C LEU A 18 -21.89 -0.03 11.42
N TYR A 19 -21.32 -0.67 10.40
CA TYR A 19 -21.36 -2.13 10.26
C TYR A 19 -20.64 -2.84 11.41
N THR A 20 -19.51 -2.28 11.86
CA THR A 20 -18.73 -2.82 12.97
C THR A 20 -19.43 -2.62 14.32
N ALA A 21 -20.02 -1.44 14.54
CA ALA A 21 -20.80 -1.13 15.74
C ALA A 21 -22.06 -2.01 15.85
N LEU A 22 -22.78 -2.19 14.74
CA LEU A 22 -23.92 -3.10 14.65
C LEU A 22 -23.49 -4.56 14.88
N GLY A 23 -22.39 -5.01 14.28
CA GLY A 23 -21.85 -6.36 14.47
C GLY A 23 -21.48 -6.67 15.93
N ALA A 24 -20.82 -5.74 16.61
CA ALA A 24 -20.47 -5.89 18.03
C ALA A 24 -21.70 -5.91 18.94
N GLY A 25 -22.67 -5.03 18.69
CA GLY A 25 -23.94 -4.99 19.42
C GLY A 25 -24.78 -6.25 19.24
N VAL A 26 -24.86 -6.79 18.01
CA VAL A 26 -25.55 -8.04 17.70
C VAL A 26 -24.88 -9.23 18.40
N LEU A 27 -23.55 -9.31 18.42
CA LEU A 27 -22.83 -10.35 19.16
C LEU A 27 -23.12 -10.27 20.67
N GLY A 28 -23.12 -9.06 21.24
CA GLY A 28 -23.47 -8.82 22.65
C GLY A 28 -24.89 -9.26 22.97
N MET A 29 -25.86 -8.96 22.09
CA MET A 29 -27.25 -9.40 22.23
C MET A 29 -27.41 -10.93 22.10
N ILE A 30 -26.69 -11.58 21.19
CA ILE A 30 -26.71 -13.05 21.06
C ILE A 30 -26.19 -13.72 22.35
N VAL A 31 -25.16 -13.15 22.99
CA VAL A 31 -24.64 -13.66 24.28
C VAL A 31 -25.68 -13.52 25.38
N LEU A 32 -26.39 -12.39 25.45
CA LEU A 32 -27.47 -12.14 26.41
C LEU A 32 -28.68 -13.06 26.17
N LEU A 33 -29.08 -13.25 24.91
CA LEU A 33 -30.19 -14.13 24.54
C LEU A 33 -29.87 -15.62 24.80
N LYS A 34 -28.62 -16.05 24.63
CA LYS A 34 -28.21 -17.44 24.93
C LYS A 34 -28.06 -17.76 26.42
N HIS A 35 -27.72 -16.78 27.25
CA HIS A 35 -27.38 -17.00 28.67
C HIS A 35 -28.35 -16.36 29.66
N GLY A 36 -29.39 -15.67 29.17
CA GLY A 36 -30.41 -15.00 29.98
C GLY A 36 -29.89 -13.77 30.74
N PHE A 37 -30.80 -12.86 31.07
CA PHE A 37 -30.52 -11.66 31.89
C PHE A 37 -30.40 -11.95 33.39
N GLU A 38 -30.57 -13.21 33.81
CA GLU A 38 -30.81 -13.55 35.22
C GLU A 38 -29.55 -13.56 36.10
N SER A 39 -28.35 -13.63 35.51
CA SER A 39 -27.10 -13.67 36.27
C SER A 39 -26.19 -12.47 36.01
N HIS A 40 -25.65 -11.89 37.09
CA HIS A 40 -24.59 -10.87 37.04
C HIS A 40 -23.38 -11.32 36.18
N GLN A 41 -23.15 -12.63 36.06
CA GLN A 41 -22.08 -13.22 35.26
C GLN A 41 -22.31 -13.02 33.75
N SER A 42 -23.55 -13.18 33.28
CA SER A 42 -23.95 -13.04 31.86
C SER A 42 -23.82 -11.58 31.41
N ILE A 43 -24.24 -10.65 32.27
CA ILE A 43 -24.14 -9.21 32.02
C ILE A 43 -22.66 -8.78 31.93
N LYS A 44 -21.81 -9.25 32.86
CA LYS A 44 -20.36 -8.95 32.84
C LYS A 44 -19.68 -9.44 31.55
N LYS A 45 -20.06 -10.61 31.03
CA LYS A 45 -19.53 -11.16 29.77
C LYS A 45 -19.97 -10.35 28.55
N ALA A 46 -21.22 -9.89 28.51
CA ALA A 46 -21.71 -9.06 27.40
C ALA A 46 -21.01 -7.69 27.37
N VAL A 47 -20.85 -7.05 28.53
CA VAL A 47 -20.16 -5.76 28.65
C VAL A 47 -18.69 -5.86 28.26
N SER A 48 -17.99 -6.95 28.62
CA SER A 48 -16.58 -7.12 28.25
C SER A 48 -16.38 -7.34 26.75
N VAL A 49 -17.29 -8.04 26.06
CA VAL A 49 -17.25 -8.21 24.60
C VAL A 49 -17.44 -6.87 23.88
N VAL A 50 -18.40 -6.05 24.33
CA VAL A 50 -18.64 -4.71 23.77
C VAL A 50 -17.44 -3.78 24.03
N ALA A 51 -16.85 -3.85 25.24
CA ALA A 51 -15.67 -3.05 25.56
C ALA A 51 -14.45 -3.44 24.71
N LEU A 52 -14.17 -4.74 24.55
CA LEU A 52 -13.02 -5.22 23.76
C LEU A 52 -13.15 -4.88 22.27
N THR A 53 -14.36 -5.02 21.71
CA THR A 53 -14.63 -4.65 20.31
C THR A 53 -14.50 -3.15 20.08
N THR A 54 -15.01 -2.33 21.01
CA THR A 54 -14.88 -0.87 20.95
C THR A 54 -13.42 -0.43 21.08
N VAL A 55 -12.64 -1.03 21.99
CA VAL A 55 -11.21 -0.75 22.13
C VAL A 55 -10.41 -1.19 20.90
N SER A 56 -10.72 -2.36 20.34
CA SER A 56 -10.11 -2.84 19.10
C SER A 56 -10.44 -1.90 17.92
N LEU A 57 -11.68 -1.42 17.82
CA LEU A 57 -12.08 -0.43 16.83
C LEU A 57 -11.34 0.89 17.01
N ILE A 58 -11.31 1.43 18.23
CA ILE A 58 -10.55 2.66 18.55
C ILE A 58 -9.06 2.47 18.22
N PHE A 59 -8.50 1.29 18.46
CA PHE A 59 -7.11 0.99 18.13
C PHE A 59 -6.88 0.93 16.61
N VAL A 60 -7.78 0.28 15.86
CA VAL A 60 -7.74 0.21 14.39
C VAL A 60 -7.93 1.60 13.76
N THR A 61 -8.87 2.41 14.26
CA THR A 61 -9.11 3.77 13.76
C THR A 61 -8.03 4.76 14.19
N ARG A 62 -7.38 4.54 15.35
CA ARG A 62 -6.20 5.33 15.78
C ARG A 62 -4.93 4.99 14.99
N GLN A 63 -4.83 3.81 14.40
CA GLN A 63 -3.64 3.44 13.62
C GLN A 63 -3.51 4.21 12.30
N THR A 64 -4.57 4.83 11.79
CA THR A 64 -4.47 5.77 10.67
C THR A 64 -4.12 7.16 11.18
N GLU A 65 -2.90 7.35 11.68
CA GLU A 65 -2.30 8.69 11.77
C GLU A 65 -2.44 9.33 10.37
N LYS A 66 -3.34 10.32 10.23
CA LYS A 66 -3.54 11.00 8.95
C LYS A 66 -2.20 11.54 8.49
N LEU A 67 -1.65 10.97 7.42
CA LEU A 67 -0.38 11.39 6.84
C LEU A 67 -0.48 12.88 6.49
N LYS A 68 0.15 13.74 7.28
CA LYS A 68 0.24 15.17 6.97
C LYS A 68 1.13 15.32 5.74
N PRO A 69 0.57 15.78 4.60
CA PRO A 69 1.36 15.92 3.39
C PRO A 69 2.39 17.03 3.56
N ASN A 70 3.60 16.80 3.07
CA ASN A 70 4.70 17.76 3.18
C ASN A 70 5.72 17.48 2.07
N LYS A 71 6.13 18.53 1.35
CA LYS A 71 7.11 18.43 0.27
C LYS A 71 8.47 17.90 0.75
N LYS A 72 8.78 18.04 2.04
CA LYS A 72 9.99 17.49 2.66
C LYS A 72 9.91 15.98 2.89
N LYS A 73 8.74 15.36 2.82
CA LYS A 73 8.59 13.91 2.91
C LYS A 73 8.74 13.32 1.52
N VAL A 74 9.80 12.53 1.35
CA VAL A 74 10.13 11.87 0.10
C VAL A 74 9.52 10.48 0.09
N VAL A 75 8.83 10.11 -0.99
CA VAL A 75 8.29 8.76 -1.19
C VAL A 75 8.91 8.18 -2.46
N CYS A 76 9.56 7.03 -2.34
CA CYS A 76 10.11 6.32 -3.50
C CYS A 76 9.11 5.24 -3.93
N ILE A 77 8.76 5.20 -5.22
CA ILE A 77 7.77 4.27 -5.77
C ILE A 77 8.39 3.57 -6.98
N THR A 78 8.31 2.25 -7.05
CA THR A 78 8.80 1.48 -8.21
C THR A 78 7.65 1.07 -9.14
N GLY A 79 7.92 0.88 -10.44
CA GLY A 79 6.90 0.43 -11.40
C GLY A 79 5.86 1.49 -11.72
N CYS A 80 6.31 2.71 -12.00
CA CYS A 80 5.43 3.85 -12.29
C CYS A 80 5.04 3.97 -13.77
N ASP A 81 5.43 3.02 -14.63
CA ASP A 81 5.12 3.05 -16.07
C ASP A 81 3.62 2.99 -16.37
N SER A 82 2.83 2.35 -15.49
CA SER A 82 1.37 2.23 -15.61
C SER A 82 0.71 1.81 -14.29
N GLY A 83 -0.62 1.64 -14.31
CA GLY A 83 -1.37 0.98 -13.25
C GLY A 83 -1.33 1.71 -11.90
N LEU A 84 -1.26 0.94 -10.82
CA LEU A 84 -1.34 1.47 -9.45
C LEU A 84 -0.14 2.34 -9.08
N GLY A 85 1.08 1.97 -9.49
CA GLY A 85 2.28 2.77 -9.23
C GLY A 85 2.20 4.15 -9.85
N PHE A 86 1.73 4.23 -11.10
CA PHE A 86 1.51 5.49 -11.81
C PHE A 86 0.48 6.38 -11.09
N SER A 87 -0.72 5.84 -10.83
CA SER A 87 -1.80 6.58 -10.16
C SER A 87 -1.42 6.99 -8.75
N LEU A 88 -0.66 6.14 -8.03
CA LEU A 88 -0.18 6.44 -6.69
C LEU A 88 0.87 7.55 -6.70
N ALA A 89 1.77 7.57 -7.68
CA ALA A 89 2.74 8.64 -7.84
C ALA A 89 2.04 10.00 -8.08
N GLN A 90 1.04 10.03 -8.96
CA GLN A 90 0.22 11.23 -9.21
C GLN A 90 -0.50 11.67 -7.93
N HIS A 91 -1.24 10.76 -7.28
CA HIS A 91 -2.02 11.08 -6.10
C HIS A 91 -1.15 11.56 -4.93
N ALA A 92 -0.01 10.91 -4.69
CA ALA A 92 0.91 11.31 -3.63
C ALA A 92 1.57 12.66 -3.93
N ALA A 93 1.87 12.96 -5.20
CA ALA A 93 2.35 14.29 -5.59
C ALA A 93 1.27 15.36 -5.40
N ASP A 94 0.01 15.08 -5.75
CA ASP A 94 -1.13 15.99 -5.56
C ASP A 94 -1.41 16.28 -4.08
N LEU A 95 -1.15 15.31 -3.20
CA LEU A 95 -1.19 15.53 -1.76
C LEU A 95 -0.06 16.45 -1.31
N GLY A 96 1.05 16.53 -2.04
CA GLY A 96 2.18 17.43 -1.76
C GLY A 96 3.43 16.75 -1.23
N PHE A 97 3.58 15.43 -1.44
CA PHE A 97 4.85 14.72 -1.21
C PHE A 97 5.82 14.95 -2.36
N THR A 98 7.13 14.82 -2.09
CA THR A 98 8.13 14.70 -3.17
C THR A 98 8.25 13.25 -3.57
N ILE A 99 7.99 12.94 -4.83
CA ILE A 99 7.99 11.55 -5.31
C ILE A 99 9.26 11.26 -6.09
N VAL A 100 9.92 10.15 -5.76
CA VAL A 100 10.97 9.55 -6.57
C VAL A 100 10.35 8.33 -7.27
N ALA A 101 9.95 8.53 -8.52
CA ALA A 101 9.20 7.56 -9.31
C ALA A 101 10.13 6.76 -10.23
N GLY A 102 10.22 5.45 -9.99
CA GLY A 102 10.98 4.50 -10.78
C GLY A 102 10.17 3.98 -11.97
N PHE A 103 10.68 4.19 -13.18
CA PHE A 103 10.11 3.70 -14.44
C PHE A 103 11.04 2.68 -15.07
N LEU A 104 10.53 1.58 -15.61
CA LEU A 104 11.32 0.66 -16.40
C LEU A 104 11.86 1.36 -17.66
N SER A 105 11.03 2.20 -18.29
CA SER A 105 11.44 3.04 -19.43
C SER A 105 10.98 4.50 -19.25
N LEU A 106 11.91 5.45 -19.40
CA LEU A 106 11.63 6.88 -19.41
C LEU A 106 10.95 7.38 -20.70
N ASP A 107 10.80 6.50 -21.69
CA ASP A 107 10.04 6.75 -22.92
C ASP A 107 8.62 6.15 -22.87
N SER A 108 8.27 5.47 -21.77
CA SER A 108 6.93 4.95 -21.54
C SER A 108 5.88 6.07 -21.58
N LYS A 109 4.64 5.70 -21.93
CA LYS A 109 3.51 6.64 -21.94
C LYS A 109 3.33 7.30 -20.57
N GLY A 110 3.42 6.52 -19.48
CA GLY A 110 3.32 7.03 -18.11
C GLY A 110 4.43 8.04 -17.78
N SER A 111 5.69 7.76 -18.14
CA SER A 111 6.79 8.71 -17.91
C SER A 111 6.57 10.03 -18.65
N LYS A 112 6.15 9.97 -19.92
CA LYS A 112 5.83 11.17 -20.72
C LYS A 112 4.70 11.98 -20.12
N GLU A 113 3.64 11.32 -19.65
CA GLU A 113 2.48 11.97 -19.01
C GLU A 113 2.85 12.64 -17.67
N ILE A 114 3.65 11.97 -16.83
CA ILE A 114 4.17 12.59 -15.60
C ILE A 114 5.02 13.81 -15.95
N ARG A 115 5.81 13.74 -17.04
CA ARG A 115 6.73 14.83 -17.43
C ARG A 115 5.96 16.06 -17.88
N SER A 116 4.82 15.90 -18.56
CA SER A 116 3.98 17.01 -19.01
C SER A 116 3.16 17.65 -17.89
N HIS A 117 2.71 16.87 -16.89
CA HIS A 117 1.73 17.35 -15.90
C HIS A 117 2.28 17.60 -14.49
N TYR A 118 3.41 16.98 -14.11
CA TYR A 118 3.88 16.96 -12.72
C TYR A 118 5.31 17.50 -12.54
N GLY A 119 5.80 18.32 -13.48
CA GLY A 119 7.14 18.89 -13.46
C GLY A 119 7.49 19.57 -12.12
N GLY A 120 8.48 19.02 -11.41
CA GLY A 120 9.04 19.56 -10.17
C GLY A 120 8.66 18.83 -8.87
N ASN A 121 7.51 18.15 -8.80
CA ASN A 121 7.12 17.39 -7.61
C ASN A 121 7.39 15.87 -7.75
N ILE A 122 7.48 15.38 -9.00
CA ILE A 122 7.83 13.99 -9.30
C ILE A 122 9.19 13.96 -10.02
N ILE A 123 10.16 13.32 -9.37
CA ILE A 123 11.50 13.05 -9.89
C ILE A 123 11.44 11.67 -10.55
N GLN A 124 11.54 11.64 -11.87
CA GLN A 124 11.54 10.40 -12.63
C GLN A 124 12.94 9.80 -12.70
N ILE A 125 13.06 8.49 -12.43
CA ILE A 125 14.32 7.76 -12.54
C ILE A 125 14.06 6.45 -13.29
N GLN A 126 14.99 6.05 -14.15
CA GLN A 126 14.95 4.73 -14.76
C GLN A 126 15.34 3.66 -13.74
N LEU A 127 14.49 2.66 -13.56
CA LEU A 127 14.66 1.56 -12.62
C LEU A 127 14.21 0.25 -13.26
N ASP A 128 15.18 -0.58 -13.62
CA ASP A 128 14.98 -2.01 -13.80
C ASP A 128 15.29 -2.70 -12.48
N ILE A 129 14.24 -3.21 -11.82
CA ILE A 129 14.35 -3.84 -10.51
C ILE A 129 15.10 -5.19 -10.54
N THR A 130 15.34 -5.76 -11.72
CA THR A 130 16.12 -7.00 -11.87
C THR A 130 17.63 -6.71 -11.95
N SER A 131 18.00 -5.48 -12.32
CA SER A 131 19.38 -5.04 -12.53
C SER A 131 19.97 -4.38 -11.29
N THR A 132 21.03 -4.99 -10.75
CA THR A 132 21.74 -4.45 -9.58
C THR A 132 22.33 -3.05 -9.84
N SER A 133 22.85 -2.79 -11.05
CA SER A 133 23.42 -1.47 -11.38
C SER A 133 22.34 -0.39 -11.46
N SER A 134 21.17 -0.74 -12.01
CA SER A 134 20.02 0.17 -12.06
C SER A 134 19.51 0.50 -10.65
N ILE A 135 19.40 -0.50 -9.77
CA ILE A 135 19.06 -0.30 -8.35
C ILE A 135 20.06 0.65 -7.67
N GLN A 136 21.36 0.42 -7.85
CA GLN A 136 22.40 1.25 -7.21
C GLN A 136 22.34 2.71 -7.69
N ALA A 137 22.08 2.94 -8.98
CA ALA A 137 21.92 4.30 -9.51
C ALA A 137 20.73 5.03 -8.87
N VAL A 138 19.62 4.34 -8.62
CA VAL A 138 18.47 4.90 -7.90
C VAL A 138 18.82 5.23 -6.45
N VAL A 139 19.51 4.32 -5.75
CA VAL A 139 19.93 4.52 -4.36
C VAL A 139 20.83 5.76 -4.25
N GLN A 140 21.84 5.87 -5.11
CA GLN A 140 22.73 7.04 -5.15
C GLN A 140 21.96 8.32 -5.44
N THR A 141 21.02 8.29 -6.39
CA THR A 141 20.19 9.47 -6.69
C THR A 141 19.35 9.89 -5.49
N LEU A 142 18.80 8.92 -4.75
CA LEU A 142 18.02 9.16 -3.54
C LEU A 142 18.89 9.73 -2.41
N GLU A 143 20.09 9.17 -2.19
CA GLU A 143 21.08 9.70 -1.24
C GLU A 143 21.45 11.15 -1.57
N HIS A 144 21.80 11.41 -2.83
CA HIS A 144 22.13 12.76 -3.28
C HIS A 144 20.97 13.74 -3.10
N LEU A 145 19.74 13.32 -3.38
CA LEU A 145 18.54 14.14 -3.17
C LEU A 145 18.37 14.52 -1.69
N LEU A 146 18.49 13.54 -0.79
CA LEU A 146 18.32 13.74 0.65
C LEU A 146 19.44 14.61 1.24
N ILE A 147 20.68 14.44 0.78
CA ILE A 147 21.84 15.23 1.22
C ILE A 147 21.73 16.69 0.73
N ARG A 148 21.37 16.91 -0.54
CA ARG A 148 21.29 18.25 -1.14
C ARG A 148 20.14 19.11 -0.60
N ASN A 149 19.13 18.49 0.00
CA ASN A 149 17.94 19.19 0.48
C ASN A 149 17.77 19.00 1.99
N PRO A 150 18.42 19.86 2.81
CA PRO A 150 18.29 19.79 4.26
C PRO A 150 16.83 19.81 4.72
N GLY A 151 16.47 18.82 5.52
CA GLY A 151 15.11 18.62 6.01
C GLY A 151 14.25 17.71 5.15
N TYR A 152 14.73 17.25 4.00
CA TYR A 152 14.10 16.12 3.31
C TYR A 152 14.29 14.85 4.13
N SER A 153 13.25 14.02 4.18
CA SER A 153 13.24 12.76 4.90
C SER A 153 12.57 11.71 4.05
N LEU A 154 13.25 10.58 3.82
CA LEU A 154 12.64 9.43 3.19
C LEU A 154 11.54 8.91 4.12
N HIS A 155 10.29 8.93 3.67
CA HIS A 155 9.15 8.61 4.50
C HIS A 155 8.59 7.23 4.20
N ALA A 156 8.53 6.87 2.92
CA ALA A 156 8.06 5.57 2.49
C ALA A 156 8.80 5.10 1.23
N VAL A 157 8.89 3.77 1.09
CA VAL A 157 9.31 3.09 -0.13
C VAL A 157 8.23 2.11 -0.52
N ILE A 158 7.75 2.22 -1.76
CA ILE A 158 6.63 1.45 -2.28
C ILE A 158 7.15 0.54 -3.39
N ASN A 159 7.32 -0.72 -3.04
CA ASN A 159 7.72 -1.81 -3.94
C ASN A 159 6.49 -2.25 -4.74
N ASN A 160 6.28 -1.59 -5.88
CA ASN A 160 5.14 -1.80 -6.76
C ASN A 160 5.54 -2.36 -8.14
N ALA A 161 6.81 -2.26 -8.55
CA ALA A 161 7.29 -2.91 -9.77
C ALA A 161 6.98 -4.41 -9.74
N GLY A 162 6.24 -4.87 -10.74
CA GLY A 162 5.83 -6.25 -10.83
C GLY A 162 5.20 -6.61 -12.17
N VAL A 163 5.25 -7.89 -12.49
CA VAL A 163 4.56 -8.49 -13.63
C VAL A 163 3.55 -9.51 -13.14
N MET A 164 2.44 -9.61 -13.87
CA MET A 164 1.42 -10.63 -13.63
C MET A 164 1.27 -11.47 -14.89
N VAL A 165 1.41 -12.77 -14.71
CA VAL A 165 1.12 -13.76 -15.74
C VAL A 165 -0.16 -14.48 -15.32
N PHE A 166 -1.13 -14.52 -16.22
CA PHE A 166 -2.38 -15.26 -16.02
C PHE A 166 -2.33 -16.57 -16.80
N GLY A 167 -2.79 -17.65 -16.17
CA GLY A 167 -2.91 -18.96 -16.79
C GLY A 167 -3.10 -20.05 -15.74
N GLU A 168 -3.66 -21.18 -16.16
CA GLU A 168 -3.65 -22.40 -15.35
C GLU A 168 -2.20 -22.84 -15.11
N PHE A 169 -1.94 -23.41 -13.94
CA PHE A 169 -0.58 -23.77 -13.53
C PHE A 169 0.14 -24.66 -14.56
N GLU A 170 -0.59 -25.59 -15.17
CA GLU A 170 -0.07 -26.51 -16.20
C GLU A 170 0.36 -25.81 -17.50
N TRP A 171 -0.12 -24.58 -17.76
CA TRP A 171 0.19 -23.82 -18.97
C TRP A 171 1.31 -22.80 -18.75
N LEU A 172 1.77 -22.61 -17.51
CA LEU A 172 2.83 -21.67 -17.19
C LEU A 172 4.19 -22.28 -17.51
N THR A 173 4.88 -21.71 -18.49
CA THR A 173 6.26 -22.08 -18.79
C THR A 173 7.21 -21.69 -17.65
N GLU A 174 8.28 -22.45 -17.45
CA GLU A 174 9.33 -22.13 -16.47
C GLU A 174 9.86 -20.70 -16.63
N ARG A 175 10.01 -20.23 -17.88
CA ARG A 175 10.44 -18.86 -18.19
C ARG A 175 9.53 -17.81 -17.56
N LEU A 176 8.21 -17.97 -17.67
CA LEU A 176 7.22 -17.02 -17.14
C LEU A 176 7.23 -17.01 -15.60
N ILE A 177 7.34 -18.19 -14.99
CA ILE A 177 7.46 -18.33 -13.54
C ILE A 177 8.75 -17.67 -13.06
N GLN A 178 9.88 -17.95 -13.70
CA GLN A 178 11.18 -17.40 -13.35
C GLN A 178 11.21 -15.89 -13.49
N GLU A 179 10.59 -15.33 -14.54
CA GLU A 179 10.45 -13.90 -14.72
C GLU A 179 9.66 -13.25 -13.58
N GLN A 180 8.53 -13.86 -13.19
CA GLN A 180 7.72 -13.39 -12.08
C GLN A 180 8.47 -13.43 -10.75
N VAL A 181 9.22 -14.51 -10.48
CA VAL A 181 10.08 -14.63 -9.29
C VAL A 181 11.19 -13.57 -9.31
N ASN A 182 11.85 -13.39 -10.46
CA ASN A 182 12.95 -12.45 -10.61
C ASN A 182 12.51 -11.00 -10.36
N ILE A 183 11.33 -10.61 -10.85
CA ILE A 183 10.83 -9.24 -10.70
C ILE A 183 10.13 -9.06 -9.33
N ASN A 184 9.11 -9.87 -9.05
CA ASN A 184 8.19 -9.63 -7.93
C ASN A 184 8.78 -10.04 -6.58
N LEU A 185 9.74 -10.97 -6.56
CA LEU A 185 10.40 -11.44 -5.33
C LEU A 185 11.83 -10.94 -5.26
N MET A 186 12.69 -11.40 -6.17
CA MET A 186 14.12 -11.13 -6.10
C MET A 186 14.44 -9.66 -6.32
N GLY A 187 13.77 -8.99 -7.25
CA GLY A 187 13.94 -7.56 -7.50
C GLY A 187 13.54 -6.74 -6.28
N THR A 188 12.35 -6.99 -5.73
CA THR A 188 11.87 -6.34 -4.50
C THR A 188 12.86 -6.54 -3.33
N PHE A 189 13.39 -7.76 -3.17
CA PHE A 189 14.39 -8.06 -2.15
C PHE A 189 15.68 -7.27 -2.37
N LYS A 190 16.26 -7.30 -3.57
CA LYS A 190 17.49 -6.58 -3.91
C LYS A 190 17.35 -5.08 -3.70
N PHE A 191 16.25 -4.50 -4.16
CA PHE A 191 15.98 -3.06 -4.04
C PHE A 191 15.83 -2.65 -2.57
N THR A 192 15.03 -3.39 -1.80
CA THR A 192 14.86 -3.12 -0.36
C THR A 192 16.19 -3.29 0.40
N ASN A 193 16.96 -4.33 0.08
CA ASN A 193 18.26 -4.56 0.70
C ASN A 193 19.25 -3.42 0.42
N ALA A 194 19.29 -2.92 -0.82
CA ALA A 194 20.14 -1.79 -1.18
C ALA A 194 19.72 -0.50 -0.45
N LEU A 195 18.43 -0.33 -0.13
CA LEU A 195 17.92 0.81 0.63
C LEU A 195 18.04 0.66 2.15
N CYS A 196 18.37 -0.52 2.69
CA CYS A 196 18.47 -0.77 4.13
C CYS A 196 19.23 0.31 4.93
N PRO A 197 20.38 0.84 4.47
CA PRO A 197 21.07 1.92 5.17
C PRO A 197 20.18 3.17 5.36
N LEU A 198 19.49 3.59 4.30
CA LEU A 198 18.55 4.71 4.33
C LEU A 198 17.29 4.40 5.16
N LEU A 199 16.74 3.18 5.03
CA LEU A 199 15.54 2.78 5.77
C LEU A 199 15.77 2.84 7.29
N ARG A 200 16.97 2.41 7.74
CA ARG A 200 17.39 2.48 9.15
C ARG A 200 17.57 3.90 9.64
N GLN A 201 18.13 4.78 8.80
CA GLN A 201 18.37 6.17 9.15
C GLN A 201 17.06 6.96 9.33
N TYR A 202 16.07 6.74 8.47
CA TYR A 202 14.85 7.56 8.41
C TYR A 202 13.58 6.89 8.98
N LYS A 203 13.69 5.68 9.56
CA LYS A 203 12.55 4.89 10.11
C LYS A 203 11.38 4.78 9.11
N VAL A 204 11.71 4.30 7.93
CA VAL A 204 10.87 4.34 6.73
C VAL A 204 9.88 3.18 6.70
N ILE A 205 8.66 3.42 6.20
CA ILE A 205 7.68 2.36 5.94
C ILE A 205 7.95 1.78 4.54
N ALA A 206 8.34 0.51 4.47
CA ALA A 206 8.44 -0.23 3.22
C ALA A 206 7.13 -0.97 2.95
N LEU A 207 6.41 -0.56 1.91
CA LEU A 207 5.16 -1.18 1.49
C LEU A 207 5.43 -1.98 0.22
N LYS A 208 5.13 -3.28 0.26
CA LYS A 208 5.00 -4.07 -0.95
C LYS A 208 3.53 -4.07 -1.35
N GLN A 209 3.25 -3.93 -2.64
CA GLN A 209 1.93 -4.32 -3.10
C GLN A 209 1.80 -5.85 -2.95
N HIS A 210 1.13 -6.29 -1.89
CA HIS A 210 0.65 -7.65 -1.81
C HIS A 210 -0.67 -7.68 -2.57
N TYR A 211 -0.74 -8.46 -3.64
CA TYR A 211 -1.99 -8.72 -4.36
C TYR A 211 -3.08 -9.03 -3.33
N LEU A 212 -4.09 -8.15 -3.32
CA LEU A 212 -5.28 -8.22 -2.47
C LEU A 212 -5.81 -9.66 -2.48
N VAL A 213 -5.78 -10.32 -1.32
CA VAL A 213 -6.48 -11.57 -0.94
C VAL A 213 -7.16 -12.34 -2.10
N LEU A 214 -6.59 -13.47 -2.51
CA LEU A 214 -7.36 -14.59 -3.07
C LEU A 214 -7.47 -15.64 -1.96
N PRO A 215 -8.66 -16.20 -1.64
CA PRO A 215 -9.27 -17.19 -2.55
C PRO A 215 -10.83 -17.26 -2.52
N SER A 216 -11.45 -17.49 -3.67
CA SER A 216 -12.75 -18.18 -3.89
C SER A 216 -13.14 -17.95 -5.36
N MET A 217 -13.46 -18.92 -6.21
CA MET A 217 -14.12 -20.21 -6.02
C MET A 217 -13.60 -21.23 -7.03
N VAL A 218 -13.21 -22.40 -6.53
CA VAL A 218 -13.54 -23.66 -7.21
C VAL A 218 -15.06 -23.77 -7.20
N GLN A 219 -15.68 -23.58 -8.36
CA GLN A 219 -16.94 -24.21 -8.70
C GLN A 219 -16.99 -24.35 -10.22
N GLN A 220 -16.29 -25.38 -10.71
CA GLN A 220 -16.68 -26.01 -11.96
C GLN A 220 -18.13 -26.47 -11.78
N LYS A 221 -19.08 -25.76 -12.40
CA LYS A 221 -20.39 -26.32 -12.68
C LYS A 221 -20.16 -27.40 -13.75
N GLN A 222 -20.41 -28.64 -13.35
CA GLN A 222 -20.73 -29.69 -14.30
C GLN A 222 -21.92 -29.24 -15.14
N HIS A 223 -21.75 -29.26 -16.46
CA HIS A 223 -22.78 -29.58 -17.44
C HIS A 223 -22.11 -30.30 -18.60
#